data_AF-J0PBM0-F1
#
_entry.id   AF-J0PBM0-F1
#
_cell.length_a   1.000
_cell.length_b   1.000
_cell.length_c   1.000
_cell.angle_alpha   90.00
_cell.angle_beta   90.00
_cell.angle_gamma   90.00
#
_symmetry.space_group_name_H-M   'P 1'
#
loop_
_entity.id
_entity.type
_entity.pdbx_description
1 polymer ?
#
loop_
_entity_poly.entity_id
_entity_poly.type
_entity_poly.pdbx_seq_one_letter_code
_entity_poly.pdbx_strand_id
1 'polypeptide(L)'
;MDDDFYPLIDRVMALSKEEYREKVMQPYPLIDALRAELGASAEIYDNFNLPRVSAYVNHPSFKYGELEINYSTTIVISKLVDVVRLTFDCTVKNPDPKAWDKRIDTESYFEYFTQEQFDLDEKLTAFFDQHGIRKTTHREEEYVIPGLDFVHEGMKFFGGQPKARMLFFEDFFDYFSE
;
A
#
# COMPACT_ATOMS: atom_id res chain seq x y z
N MET A 1 13.16 7.27 -14.67
CA MET A 1 13.04 6.58 -13.38
C MET A 1 13.96 7.39 -12.49
N ASP A 2 13.47 7.88 -11.36
CA ASP A 2 14.28 8.76 -10.51
C ASP A 2 15.51 8.00 -10.00
N ASP A 3 16.65 8.68 -10.01
CA ASP A 3 17.92 8.11 -9.56
C ASP A 3 17.87 7.67 -8.07
N ASP A 4 16.92 8.21 -7.31
CA ASP A 4 16.72 7.91 -5.88
C ASP A 4 15.94 6.60 -5.61
N PHE A 5 15.34 5.97 -6.63
CA PHE A 5 14.54 4.75 -6.43
C PHE A 5 15.39 3.48 -6.31
N TYR A 6 16.40 3.31 -7.19
CA TYR A 6 17.27 2.14 -7.18
C TYR A 6 18.04 1.92 -5.87
N PRO A 7 18.58 2.98 -5.22
CA PRO A 7 19.21 2.83 -3.91
C PRO A 7 18.28 2.25 -2.83
N LEU A 8 16.96 2.42 -2.95
CA LEU A 8 16.01 1.82 -2.01
C LEU A 8 15.93 0.30 -2.17
N ILE A 9 15.99 -0.20 -3.40
CA ILE A 9 16.06 -1.64 -3.68
C ILE A 9 17.35 -2.20 -3.08
N ASP A 10 18.49 -1.56 -3.37
CA ASP A 10 19.80 -1.99 -2.87
C ASP A 10 19.85 -2.00 -1.34
N ARG A 11 19.26 -0.99 -0.68
CA ARG A 11 19.13 -0.92 0.79
C ARG A 11 18.42 -2.14 1.36
N VAL A 12 17.31 -2.57 0.76
CA VAL A 12 16.57 -3.73 1.27
C VAL A 12 17.32 -5.03 0.96
N MET A 13 17.91 -5.15 -0.23
CA MET A 13 18.67 -6.33 -0.63
C MET A 13 19.97 -6.52 0.18
N ALA A 14 20.50 -5.45 0.76
CA ALA A 14 21.69 -5.50 1.62
C ALA A 14 21.39 -5.95 3.06
N LEU A 15 20.12 -6.04 3.47
CA LEU A 15 19.76 -6.46 4.82
C LEU A 15 20.05 -7.94 5.01
N SER A 16 20.67 -8.28 6.14
CA SER A 16 20.67 -9.66 6.63
C SER A 16 19.26 -10.07 7.08
N LYS A 17 19.04 -11.38 7.20
CA LYS A 17 17.77 -11.95 7.69
C LYS A 17 17.40 -11.40 9.07
N GLU A 18 18.38 -11.30 9.95
CA GLU A 18 18.22 -10.79 11.30
C GLU A 18 17.82 -9.31 11.30
N GLU A 19 18.52 -8.47 10.52
CA GLU A 19 18.20 -7.04 10.39
C GLU A 19 16.82 -6.80 9.78
N TYR A 20 16.46 -7.58 8.77
CA TYR A 20 15.13 -7.52 8.17
C TYR A 20 14.05 -7.83 9.21
N ARG A 21 14.18 -8.96 9.92
CA ARG A 21 13.22 -9.36 10.94
C ARG A 21 13.11 -8.33 12.05
N GLU A 22 14.24 -7.82 12.53
CA GLU A 22 14.27 -6.75 13.54
C GLU A 22 13.47 -5.53 13.06
N LYS A 23 13.74 -5.01 11.86
CA LYS A 23 13.02 -3.86 11.29
C LYS A 23 11.52 -4.09 11.17
N VAL A 24 11.09 -5.27 10.74
CA VAL A 24 9.66 -5.62 10.57
C VAL A 24 8.93 -5.71 11.90
N MET A 25 9.58 -6.27 12.93
CA MET A 25 9.01 -6.45 14.27
C MET A 25 9.01 -5.17 15.10
N GLN A 26 9.73 -4.11 14.68
CA GLN A 26 9.63 -2.83 15.36
C GLN A 26 8.31 -2.14 15.03
N PRO A 27 7.67 -1.48 16.02
CA PRO A 27 6.53 -0.60 15.76
C PRO A 27 6.94 0.49 14.78
N TYR A 28 6.02 0.88 13.90
CA TYR A 28 6.32 1.95 12.96
C TYR A 28 6.50 3.28 13.73
N PRO A 29 7.63 3.99 13.57
CA PRO A 29 7.96 5.13 14.43
C PRO A 29 6.94 6.28 14.40
N LEU A 30 6.24 6.44 13.27
CA LEU A 30 5.29 7.52 13.05
C LEU A 30 3.83 7.08 13.18
N ILE A 31 3.56 5.91 13.78
CA ILE A 31 2.21 5.35 13.84
C ILE A 31 1.20 6.27 14.55
N ASP A 32 1.61 6.93 15.63
CA ASP A 32 0.74 7.82 16.40
C ASP A 32 0.54 9.17 15.70
N ALA A 33 1.56 9.66 14.98
CA ALA A 33 1.43 10.85 14.14
C ALA A 33 0.49 10.58 12.97
N LEU A 34 0.64 9.43 12.30
CA LEU A 34 -0.27 8.98 11.24
C LEU A 34 -1.71 8.83 11.74
N ARG A 35 -1.91 8.28 12.95
CA ARG A 35 -3.23 8.23 13.61
C ARG A 35 -3.84 9.62 13.80
N ALA A 36 -3.03 10.59 14.24
CA ALA A 36 -3.49 11.96 14.41
C ALA A 36 -3.90 12.60 13.08
N GLU A 37 -3.14 12.35 12.01
CA GLU A 37 -3.48 12.83 10.67
C GLU A 37 -4.73 12.18 10.09
N LEU A 38 -4.88 10.87 10.23
CA LEU A 38 -6.03 10.14 9.66
C LEU A 38 -7.31 10.28 10.49
N GLY A 39 -7.18 10.59 11.78
CA GLY A 39 -8.30 10.71 12.71
C GLY A 39 -8.89 9.35 13.13
N ALA A 40 -9.95 9.42 13.93
CA ALA A 40 -10.52 8.24 14.61
C ALA A 40 -11.28 7.26 13.69
N SER A 41 -11.61 7.67 12.46
CA SER A 41 -12.34 6.84 11.49
C SER A 41 -11.45 5.94 10.65
N ALA A 42 -10.13 6.06 10.78
CA ALA A 42 -9.19 5.23 10.04
C ALA A 42 -8.83 3.96 10.81
N GLU A 43 -8.85 2.84 10.10
CA GLU A 43 -8.40 1.55 10.63
C GLU A 43 -6.92 1.37 10.27
N ILE A 44 -6.06 1.33 11.29
CA ILE A 44 -4.60 1.27 11.11
C ILE A 44 -4.05 -0.04 11.67
N TYR A 45 -3.33 -0.78 10.83
CA TYR A 45 -2.76 -2.08 11.10
C TYR A 45 -1.24 -2.01 11.01
N ASP A 46 -0.60 -2.09 12.16
CA ASP A 46 0.85 -2.26 12.27
C ASP A 46 1.15 -3.77 12.45
N ASN A 47 1.35 -4.48 11.34
CA ASN A 47 1.55 -5.92 11.37
C ASN A 47 3.02 -6.25 11.62
N PHE A 48 3.32 -6.95 12.72
CA PHE A 48 4.68 -7.32 13.11
C PHE A 48 5.27 -8.50 12.30
N ASN A 49 4.49 -9.05 11.37
CA ASN A 49 4.90 -10.13 10.45
C ASN A 49 4.94 -9.67 8.99
N LEU A 50 4.70 -8.38 8.71
CA LEU A 50 4.76 -7.82 7.37
C LEU A 50 5.64 -6.57 7.35
N PRO A 51 6.41 -6.32 6.28
CA PRO A 51 7.23 -5.12 6.17
C PRO A 51 6.45 -3.85 5.84
N ARG A 52 5.21 -3.75 6.34
CA ARG A 52 4.33 -2.63 6.09
C ARG A 52 3.44 -2.29 7.29
N VAL A 53 3.04 -1.03 7.32
CA VAL A 53 1.83 -0.56 7.99
C VAL A 53 0.76 -0.33 6.93
N SER A 54 -0.46 -0.77 7.19
CA SER A 54 -1.61 -0.49 6.35
C SER A 54 -2.60 0.40 7.11
N ALA A 55 -3.14 1.41 6.45
CA ALA A 55 -4.27 2.19 6.96
C ALA A 55 -5.39 2.21 5.93
N TYR A 56 -6.63 2.12 6.41
CA TYR A 56 -7.84 2.12 5.58
C TYR A 56 -8.75 3.24 6.03
N VAL A 57 -9.14 4.09 5.09
CA VAL A 57 -10.05 5.20 5.30
C VAL A 57 -11.29 4.98 4.46
N ASN A 58 -12.43 4.79 5.12
CA ASN A 58 -13.72 4.75 4.44
C ASN A 58 -14.25 6.17 4.28
N HIS A 59 -14.65 6.52 3.06
CA HIS A 59 -15.23 7.82 2.73
C HIS A 59 -16.76 7.74 2.67
N PRO A 60 -17.48 8.87 2.72
CA PRO A 60 -18.93 8.88 2.58
C PRO A 60 -19.38 8.20 1.29
N SER A 61 -20.33 7.26 1.38
CA SER A 61 -20.89 6.60 0.20
C SER A 61 -21.89 7.49 -0.53
N PHE A 62 -21.91 7.38 -1.86
CA PHE A 62 -22.95 8.01 -2.69
C PHE A 62 -24.13 7.05 -2.86
N LYS A 63 -25.36 7.55 -2.66
CA LYS A 63 -26.58 6.77 -2.85
C LYS A 63 -27.62 7.56 -3.65
N TYR A 64 -28.10 6.98 -4.74
CA TYR A 64 -29.20 7.53 -5.53
C TYR A 64 -30.08 6.42 -6.10
N GLY A 65 -31.29 6.26 -5.54
CA GLY A 65 -32.16 5.14 -5.87
C GLY A 65 -31.51 3.80 -5.47
N GLU A 66 -31.34 2.90 -6.43
CA GLU A 66 -30.68 1.61 -6.24
C GLU A 66 -29.15 1.68 -6.42
N LEU A 67 -28.63 2.79 -6.94
CA LEU A 67 -27.19 3.00 -7.10
C LEU A 67 -26.56 3.32 -5.74
N GLU A 68 -25.56 2.54 -5.37
CA GLU A 68 -24.75 2.73 -4.17
C GLU A 68 -23.28 2.59 -4.55
N ILE A 69 -22.48 3.60 -4.24
CA ILE A 69 -21.04 3.64 -4.50
C ILE A 69 -20.31 3.86 -3.18
N ASN A 70 -19.42 2.95 -2.84
CA ASN A 70 -18.57 3.05 -1.66
C ASN A 70 -17.17 3.44 -2.10
N TYR A 71 -16.54 4.34 -1.35
CA TYR A 71 -15.20 4.83 -1.63
C TYR A 71 -14.30 4.58 -0.44
N SER A 72 -13.08 4.13 -0.69
CA SER A 72 -12.07 3.98 0.35
C SER A 72 -10.70 4.42 -0.15
N THR A 73 -9.80 4.70 0.79
CA THR A 73 -8.38 4.91 0.49
C THR A 73 -7.58 3.93 1.33
N THR A 74 -6.72 3.17 0.67
CA THR A 74 -5.74 2.30 1.30
C THR A 74 -4.38 2.97 1.25
N ILE A 75 -3.75 3.13 2.43
CA ILE A 75 -2.42 3.70 2.60
C ILE A 75 -1.52 2.56 3.05
N VAL A 76 -0.40 2.34 2.34
CA VAL A 76 0.56 1.28 2.68
C VAL A 76 1.95 1.88 2.80
N ILE A 77 2.51 1.89 4.00
CA ILE A 77 3.83 2.46 4.30
C ILE A 77 4.81 1.33 4.54
N SER A 78 6.00 1.39 3.93
CA SER A 78 7.04 0.38 4.16
C SER A 78 7.73 0.60 5.51
N LYS A 79 8.06 -0.50 6.19
CA LYS A 79 8.91 -0.49 7.40
C LYS A 79 10.40 -0.58 7.08
N LEU A 80 10.75 -0.86 5.83
CA LEU A 80 12.13 -1.15 5.42
C LEU A 80 12.80 0.08 4.80
N VAL A 81 12.03 0.87 4.07
CA VAL A 81 12.45 2.06 3.33
C VAL A 81 11.39 3.16 3.43
N ASP A 82 11.80 4.40 3.21
CA ASP A 82 10.96 5.60 3.44
C ASP A 82 10.01 5.85 2.26
N VAL A 83 9.11 4.89 2.02
CA VAL A 83 8.14 4.92 0.91
C VAL A 83 6.72 4.60 1.34
N VAL A 84 5.76 5.18 0.63
CA VAL A 84 4.33 4.96 0.82
C VAL A 84 3.61 4.80 -0.52
N ARG A 85 2.60 3.94 -0.51
CA ARG A 85 1.64 3.79 -1.60
C ARG A 85 0.26 4.23 -1.15
N LEU A 86 -0.42 4.98 -2.02
CA LEU A 86 -1.84 5.28 -1.89
C LEU A 86 -2.61 4.56 -2.99
N THR A 87 -3.69 3.90 -2.60
CA THR A 87 -4.67 3.30 -3.51
C THR A 87 -6.03 3.90 -3.20
N PHE A 88 -6.69 4.42 -4.23
CA PHE A 88 -8.04 4.94 -4.16
C PHE A 88 -8.96 3.86 -4.71
N ASP A 89 -9.97 3.48 -3.94
CA ASP A 89 -10.88 2.40 -4.28
C ASP A 89 -12.31 2.95 -4.46
N CYS A 90 -13.03 2.34 -5.39
CA CYS A 90 -14.43 2.60 -5.68
C CYS A 90 -15.15 1.27 -5.92
N THR A 91 -16.15 0.98 -5.11
CA THR A 91 -17.02 -0.19 -5.25
C THR A 91 -18.43 0.25 -5.59
N VAL A 92 -18.89 -0.07 -6.79
CA VAL A 92 -20.27 0.14 -7.22
C VAL A 92 -21.08 -1.12 -6.94
N LYS A 93 -22.19 -0.98 -6.22
CA LYS A 93 -23.18 -2.05 -6.09
C LYS A 93 -23.90 -2.23 -7.42
N ASN A 94 -23.69 -3.38 -8.06
CA ASN A 94 -24.22 -3.67 -9.38
C ASN A 94 -25.72 -4.01 -9.31
N PRO A 95 -26.62 -3.16 -9.85
CA PRO A 95 -28.06 -3.41 -9.80
C PRO A 95 -28.51 -4.44 -10.83
N ASP A 96 -27.65 -4.88 -11.76
CA ASP A 96 -28.04 -5.86 -12.78
C ASP A 96 -28.44 -7.19 -12.11
N PRO A 97 -29.71 -7.61 -12.22
CA PRO A 97 -30.17 -8.86 -11.62
C PRO A 97 -29.48 -10.08 -12.23
N LYS A 98 -28.99 -9.98 -13.47
CA LYS A 98 -28.30 -11.06 -14.20
C LYS A 98 -26.82 -11.13 -13.91
N ALA A 99 -26.23 -10.09 -13.32
CA ALA A 99 -24.81 -10.11 -12.98
C ALA A 99 -24.53 -11.19 -11.94
N TRP A 100 -23.48 -11.97 -12.20
CA TRP A 100 -22.97 -12.99 -11.28
C TRP A 100 -22.43 -12.35 -10.00
N ASP A 101 -21.65 -11.29 -10.14
CA ASP A 101 -21.22 -10.45 -9.04
C ASP A 101 -22.16 -9.24 -8.88
N LYS A 102 -22.52 -8.94 -7.63
CA LYS A 102 -23.33 -7.77 -7.27
C LYS A 102 -22.46 -6.54 -6.95
N ARG A 103 -21.18 -6.60 -7.28
CA ARG A 103 -20.21 -5.51 -7.11
C ARG A 103 -19.37 -5.34 -8.36
N ILE A 104 -19.00 -4.09 -8.62
CA ILE A 104 -18.00 -3.71 -9.60
C ILE A 104 -16.97 -2.90 -8.82
N ASP A 105 -15.81 -3.49 -8.62
CA ASP A 105 -14.70 -2.86 -7.92
C ASP A 105 -13.75 -2.21 -8.93
N THR A 106 -13.23 -1.04 -8.57
CA THR A 106 -12.22 -0.32 -9.34
C THR A 106 -11.24 0.31 -8.36
N GLU A 107 -9.96 0.17 -8.65
CA GLU A 107 -8.88 0.83 -7.93
C GLU A 107 -8.15 1.79 -8.86
N SER A 108 -7.60 2.87 -8.30
CA SER A 108 -6.73 3.80 -8.99
C SER A 108 -5.55 4.22 -8.11
N TYR A 109 -4.42 4.48 -8.75
CA TYR A 109 -3.19 4.95 -8.13
C TYR A 109 -2.88 6.41 -8.48
N PHE A 110 -3.70 7.01 -9.36
CA PHE A 110 -3.43 8.32 -9.98
C PHE A 110 -4.69 9.18 -10.16
N GLU A 111 -5.88 8.60 -10.03
CA GLU A 111 -7.16 9.30 -10.12
C GLU A 111 -7.93 9.15 -8.81
N TYR A 112 -8.57 10.25 -8.41
CA TYR A 112 -9.47 10.29 -7.27
C TYR A 112 -10.91 10.14 -7.77
N PHE A 113 -11.71 9.32 -7.09
CA PHE A 113 -13.13 9.17 -7.41
C PHE A 113 -14.00 10.24 -6.74
N THR A 114 -13.51 10.81 -5.63
CA THR A 114 -14.20 11.87 -4.88
C THR A 114 -13.26 13.00 -4.46
N GLN A 115 -13.84 14.15 -4.11
CA GLN A 115 -13.08 15.29 -3.57
C GLN A 115 -12.43 14.94 -2.22
N GLU A 116 -13.10 14.13 -1.39
CA GLU A 116 -12.57 13.71 -0.09
C GLU A 116 -11.31 12.85 -0.22
N GLN A 117 -11.21 12.03 -1.26
CA GLN A 117 -9.98 11.28 -1.58
C GLN A 117 -8.84 12.21 -2.00
N PHE A 118 -9.13 13.25 -2.80
CA PHE A 118 -8.15 14.28 -3.17
C PHE A 118 -7.67 15.07 -1.94
N ASP A 119 -8.60 15.56 -1.12
CA ASP A 119 -8.28 16.34 0.08
C ASP A 119 -7.45 15.52 1.08
N LEU A 120 -7.74 14.22 1.19
CA LEU A 120 -6.95 13.29 2.00
C LEU A 120 -5.53 13.11 1.44
N ASP A 121 -5.36 12.93 0.14
CA ASP A 121 -4.02 12.82 -0.47
C ASP A 121 -3.20 14.10 -0.29
N GLU A 122 -3.78 15.28 -0.52
CA GLU A 122 -3.10 16.57 -0.29
C GLU A 122 -2.62 16.69 1.16
N LYS A 123 -3.49 16.37 2.12
CA LYS A 123 -3.15 16.36 3.55
C LYS A 123 -2.00 15.39 3.85
N LEU A 124 -2.09 14.17 3.35
CA LEU A 124 -1.10 13.13 3.60
C LEU A 124 0.22 13.41 2.89
N THR A 125 0.18 14.04 1.71
CA THR A 125 1.38 14.45 0.96
C THR A 125 2.22 15.38 1.81
N ALA A 126 1.62 16.42 2.40
CA ALA A 126 2.32 17.33 3.29
C ALA A 126 2.94 16.60 4.50
N PHE A 127 2.21 15.65 5.10
CA PHE A 127 2.72 14.83 6.19
C PHE A 127 3.92 13.96 5.75
N PHE A 128 3.81 13.27 4.61
CA PHE A 128 4.88 12.41 4.10
C PHE A 128 6.12 13.21 3.73
N ASP A 129 5.97 14.36 3.08
CA ASP A 129 7.07 15.25 2.72
C ASP A 129 7.81 15.75 3.96
N GLN A 130 7.08 16.14 5.02
CA GLN A 130 7.68 16.56 6.29
C GLN A 130 8.54 15.47 6.95
N HIS A 131 8.18 14.20 6.72
CA HIS A 131 8.86 13.05 7.30
C HIS A 131 9.84 12.35 6.33
N GLY A 132 10.04 12.91 5.14
CA GLY A 132 10.95 12.34 4.13
C GLY A 132 10.45 11.01 3.55
N ILE A 133 9.14 10.75 3.61
CA ILE A 133 8.51 9.56 3.06
C ILE A 133 8.07 9.88 1.62
N ARG A 134 8.54 9.09 0.66
CA ARG A 134 8.24 9.29 -0.76
C ARG A 134 7.01 8.50 -1.18
N LYS A 135 6.07 9.13 -1.91
CA LYS A 135 5.01 8.41 -2.62
C LYS A 135 5.59 7.61 -3.79
N THR A 136 5.32 6.31 -3.86
CA THR A 136 5.70 5.48 -5.01
C THR A 136 4.76 5.68 -6.18
N THR A 137 5.31 5.64 -7.39
CA THR A 137 4.51 5.56 -8.61
C THR A 137 4.22 4.11 -8.97
N HIS A 138 3.11 3.89 -9.70
CA HIS A 138 2.79 2.55 -10.22
C HIS A 138 3.95 1.94 -11.04
N ARG A 139 4.67 2.76 -11.82
CA ARG A 139 5.82 2.32 -12.61
C ARG A 139 6.98 1.82 -11.75
N GLU A 140 7.24 2.49 -10.63
CA GLU A 140 8.27 2.10 -9.67
C GLU A 140 7.89 0.81 -8.94
N GLU A 141 6.65 0.70 -8.50
CA GLU A 141 6.12 -0.50 -7.85
C GLU A 141 6.21 -1.74 -8.74
N GLU A 142 5.90 -1.56 -10.02
CA GLU A 142 5.92 -2.61 -11.03
C GLU A 142 7.32 -2.85 -11.62
N TYR A 143 8.34 -2.14 -11.15
CA TYR A 143 9.71 -2.38 -11.58
C TYR A 143 10.15 -3.80 -11.21
N VAL A 144 10.46 -4.59 -12.24
CA VAL A 144 11.03 -5.93 -12.09
C VAL A 144 12.48 -5.82 -11.66
N ILE A 145 12.84 -6.52 -10.60
CA ILE A 145 14.22 -6.55 -10.08
C ILE A 145 15.02 -7.60 -10.87
N PRO A 146 15.94 -7.20 -11.76
CA PRO A 146 16.62 -8.15 -12.63
C PRO A 146 17.53 -9.10 -11.84
N GLY A 147 17.51 -10.38 -12.19
CA GLY A 147 18.38 -11.39 -11.58
C GLY A 147 17.97 -11.81 -10.16
N LEU A 148 16.87 -11.27 -9.64
CA LEU A 148 16.26 -11.76 -8.41
C LEU A 148 15.27 -12.88 -8.74
N ASP A 149 15.51 -14.05 -8.19
CA ASP A 149 14.55 -15.16 -8.22
C ASP A 149 13.56 -15.04 -7.06
N PHE A 150 12.37 -15.63 -7.21
CA PHE A 150 11.45 -15.77 -6.09
C PHE A 150 12.07 -16.64 -5.01
N VAL A 151 12.23 -16.07 -3.82
CA VAL A 151 12.73 -16.78 -2.64
C VAL A 151 11.62 -17.69 -2.09
N HIS A 152 10.35 -17.28 -2.19
CA HIS A 152 9.18 -18.07 -1.80
C HIS A 152 8.33 -18.48 -3.02
N GLU A 153 8.05 -19.77 -3.17
CA GLU A 153 7.26 -20.26 -4.32
C GLU A 153 5.82 -19.75 -4.31
N GLY A 154 5.21 -19.54 -3.15
CA GLY A 154 3.88 -18.95 -3.06
C GLY A 154 3.80 -17.50 -3.57
N MET A 155 4.94 -16.80 -3.67
CA MET A 155 4.95 -15.47 -4.27
C MET A 155 4.80 -15.50 -5.79
N LYS A 156 5.05 -16.65 -6.42
CA LYS A 156 4.81 -16.85 -7.85
C LYS A 156 3.32 -16.69 -8.21
N PHE A 157 2.41 -16.86 -7.23
CA PHE A 157 0.98 -16.55 -7.43
C PHE A 157 0.73 -15.06 -7.72
N PHE A 158 1.62 -14.17 -7.29
CA PHE A 158 1.51 -12.73 -7.49
C PHE A 158 2.29 -12.22 -8.72
N GLY A 159 2.87 -13.12 -9.52
CA GLY A 159 3.50 -12.78 -10.80
C GLY A 159 4.66 -13.69 -11.17
N GLY A 160 5.13 -13.55 -12.41
CA GLY A 160 6.25 -14.34 -12.95
C GLY A 160 7.65 -13.84 -12.57
N GLN A 161 7.78 -12.64 -11.98
CA GLN A 161 9.06 -12.05 -11.59
C GLN A 161 8.91 -11.19 -10.32
N PRO A 162 9.93 -11.16 -9.43
CA PRO A 162 9.99 -10.24 -8.31
C PRO A 162 9.93 -8.77 -8.73
N LYS A 163 9.07 -8.00 -8.04
CA LYS A 163 8.88 -6.57 -8.26
C LYS A 163 9.21 -5.77 -7.02
N ALA A 164 9.54 -4.49 -7.18
CA ALA A 164 9.87 -3.61 -6.05
C ALA A 164 8.75 -3.53 -5.00
N ARG A 165 7.47 -3.50 -5.42
CA ARG A 165 6.32 -3.57 -4.50
C ARG A 165 6.42 -4.76 -3.54
N MET A 166 6.77 -5.94 -4.06
CA MET A 166 6.85 -7.15 -3.25
C MET A 166 7.97 -7.04 -2.22
N LEU A 167 9.12 -6.50 -2.63
CA LEU A 167 10.28 -6.30 -1.76
C LEU A 167 10.01 -5.31 -0.63
N PHE A 168 9.24 -4.25 -0.89
CA PHE A 168 9.02 -3.17 0.09
C PHE A 168 7.85 -3.40 1.02
N PHE A 169 6.83 -4.17 0.61
CA PHE A 169 5.54 -4.22 1.30
C PHE A 169 5.01 -5.63 1.61
N GLU A 170 5.63 -6.70 1.09
CA GLU A 170 5.23 -8.09 1.34
C GLU A 170 6.39 -8.85 2.02
N ASP A 171 6.11 -9.95 2.73
CA ASP A 171 7.18 -10.80 3.30
C ASP A 171 7.93 -11.56 2.20
N PHE A 172 8.79 -10.85 1.46
CA PHE A 172 9.41 -11.36 0.25
C PHE A 172 10.34 -12.57 0.49
N PHE A 173 10.96 -12.60 1.66
CA PHE A 173 11.99 -13.58 1.99
C PHE A 173 11.48 -14.76 2.84
N ASP A 174 10.17 -14.86 3.05
CA ASP A 174 9.54 -15.94 3.83
C ASP A 174 10.12 -16.03 5.25
N TYR A 175 10.42 -14.88 5.84
CA TYR A 175 11.07 -14.84 7.14
C TYR A 175 10.07 -15.01 8.28
N PHE A 176 8.77 -14.99 8.02
CA PHE A 176 7.71 -15.15 9.00
C PHE A 176 6.78 -16.35 8.76
N SER A 177 7.01 -17.15 7.72
CA SER A 177 6.39 -18.47 7.56
C SER A 177 7.09 -19.51 8.44
N GLU A 178 6.31 -20.35 9.13
CA GLU A 178 6.79 -21.57 9.81
C GLU A 178 6.97 -22.74 8.84
#